data_AF-A0A956FHV7-F1
#
_entry.id   AF-A0A956FHV7-F1
#
_cell.length_a   1.000
_cell.length_b   1.000
_cell.length_c   1.000
_cell.angle_alpha   90.00
_cell.angle_beta   90.00
_cell.angle_gamma   90.00
#
_symmetry.space_group_name_H-M   'P 1'
#
loop_
_entity.id
_entity.type
_entity.pdbx_description
1 polymer ?
#
loop_
_entity_poly.entity_id
_entity_poly.type
_entity_poly.pdbx_seq_one_letter_code
_entity_poly.pdbx_strand_id
1 'polypeptide(L)'
;MSPLAEAILELAEAAAPMGATMGRIVDELEGRGYGAEVVEHELWSLLGLRRLTPSGFVCRKVRRRDPMGEVERVRTYEMLFLPWSDALDRQLELALPEGPEDSEEPEDSDP
;
A
#
# COMPACT_ATOMS: atom_id res chain seq x y z
N MET A 1 -18.24 4.64 -11.55
CA MET A 1 -16.91 4.17 -11.09
C MET A 1 -16.19 3.66 -12.32
N SER A 2 -14.85 3.60 -12.35
CA SER A 2 -14.16 2.99 -13.49
C SER A 2 -14.36 1.46 -13.48
N PRO A 3 -14.36 0.76 -14.63
CA PRO A 3 -14.41 -0.71 -14.64
C PRO A 3 -13.27 -1.35 -13.85
N LEU A 4 -12.10 -0.69 -13.81
CA LEU A 4 -10.95 -1.12 -13.03
C LEU A 4 -11.23 -1.01 -11.53
N ALA A 5 -11.78 0.12 -11.07
CA ALA A 5 -12.17 0.29 -9.67
C ALA A 5 -13.19 -0.75 -9.23
N GLU A 6 -14.19 -1.05 -10.06
CA GLU A 6 -15.19 -2.08 -9.77
C GLU A 6 -14.53 -3.45 -9.61
N ALA A 7 -13.64 -3.83 -10.54
CA ALA A 7 -12.91 -5.09 -10.46
C ALA A 7 -12.01 -5.19 -9.21
N ILE A 8 -11.36 -4.09 -8.81
CA ILE A 8 -10.56 -4.04 -7.58
C ILE A 8 -11.45 -4.27 -6.35
N LEU A 9 -12.60 -3.60 -6.27
CA LEU A 9 -13.53 -3.75 -5.16
C LEU A 9 -14.11 -5.16 -5.08
N GLU A 10 -14.46 -5.77 -6.22
CA GLU A 10 -14.91 -7.16 -6.29
C GLU A 10 -13.86 -8.13 -5.76
N LEU A 11 -12.58 -7.91 -6.10
CA LEU A 11 -11.47 -8.74 -5.60
C LEU A 11 -11.25 -8.57 -4.10
N ALA A 12 -11.38 -7.35 -3.57
CA ALA A 12 -11.29 -7.09 -2.15
C ALA A 12 -12.45 -7.75 -1.39
N GLU A 13 -13.67 -7.67 -1.92
CA GLU A 13 -14.87 -8.28 -1.33
C GLU A 13 -14.79 -9.81 -1.34
N ALA A 14 -14.36 -10.41 -2.45
CA ALA A 14 -14.17 -11.86 -2.56
C ALA A 14 -13.09 -12.41 -1.59
N ALA A 15 -12.18 -11.57 -1.13
CA ALA A 15 -11.13 -11.95 -0.18
C ALA A 15 -11.50 -11.68 1.30
N ALA A 16 -12.67 -11.10 1.56
CA ALA A 16 -13.14 -10.90 2.92
C ALA A 16 -13.36 -12.25 3.65
N PRO A 17 -13.09 -12.34 4.97
CA PRO A 17 -12.62 -11.26 5.86
C PRO A 17 -11.10 -11.12 5.92
N MET A 18 -10.33 -11.95 5.21
CA MET A 18 -8.87 -12.01 5.32
C MET A 18 -8.16 -10.84 4.61
N GLY A 19 -8.80 -10.28 3.59
CA GLY A 19 -8.25 -9.21 2.76
C GLY A 19 -7.46 -9.73 1.56
N ALA A 20 -7.47 -8.96 0.49
CA ALA A 20 -6.69 -9.22 -0.71
C ALA A 20 -5.34 -8.52 -0.61
N THR A 21 -4.26 -9.22 -0.91
CA THR A 21 -2.94 -8.59 -0.93
C THR A 21 -2.78 -7.77 -2.22
N MET A 22 -2.09 -6.62 -2.17
CA MET A 22 -1.89 -5.74 -3.34
C MET A 22 -1.45 -6.50 -4.61
N GLY A 23 -0.36 -7.25 -4.53
CA GLY A 23 0.19 -8.09 -5.58
C GLY A 23 -0.78 -9.16 -6.08
N ARG A 24 -1.67 -9.73 -5.24
CA ARG A 24 -2.73 -10.62 -5.75
C ARG A 24 -3.70 -9.86 -6.66
N ILE A 25 -4.09 -8.65 -6.28
CA ILE A 25 -4.97 -7.80 -7.08
C ILE A 25 -4.27 -7.41 -8.39
N VAL A 26 -3.01 -7.00 -8.31
CA VAL A 26 -2.19 -6.65 -9.47
C VAL A 26 -2.04 -7.86 -10.40
N ASP A 27 -1.57 -9.01 -9.93
CA ASP A 27 -1.37 -10.23 -10.72
C ASP A 27 -2.66 -10.64 -11.47
N GLU A 28 -3.81 -10.61 -10.79
CA GLU A 28 -5.10 -10.98 -11.36
C GLU A 28 -5.55 -10.00 -12.44
N LEU A 29 -5.35 -8.70 -12.25
CA LEU A 29 -5.77 -7.67 -13.20
C LEU A 29 -4.78 -7.50 -14.35
N GLU A 30 -3.48 -7.76 -14.14
CA GLU A 30 -2.51 -7.92 -15.22
C GLU A 30 -2.89 -9.10 -16.13
N GLY A 31 -3.35 -10.21 -15.56
CA GLY A 31 -3.92 -11.34 -16.31
C GLY A 31 -5.14 -10.97 -17.17
N ARG A 32 -5.81 -9.84 -16.87
CA ARG A 32 -6.95 -9.29 -17.63
C ARG A 32 -6.55 -8.16 -18.58
N GLY A 33 -5.26 -7.83 -18.67
CA GLY A 33 -4.71 -6.84 -19.60
C GLY A 33 -4.55 -5.43 -19.04
N TYR A 34 -4.72 -5.21 -17.73
CA TYR A 34 -4.38 -3.94 -17.09
C TYR A 34 -2.87 -3.87 -16.82
N GLY A 35 -2.27 -2.68 -16.85
CA GLY A 35 -0.86 -2.51 -16.44
C GLY A 35 -0.75 -2.39 -14.93
N ALA A 36 0.28 -3.01 -14.32
CA ALA A 36 0.50 -2.97 -12.86
C ALA A 36 0.46 -1.55 -12.27
N GLU A 37 1.18 -0.60 -12.87
CA GLU A 37 1.23 0.80 -12.40
C GLU A 37 -0.16 1.46 -12.38
N VAL A 38 -1.01 1.15 -13.36
CA VAL A 38 -2.38 1.66 -13.44
C VAL A 38 -3.25 1.06 -12.33
N VAL A 39 -3.09 -0.24 -12.06
CA VAL A 39 -3.80 -0.93 -10.97
C VAL A 39 -3.39 -0.35 -9.62
N GLU A 40 -2.08 -0.17 -9.38
CA GLU A 40 -1.54 0.41 -8.14
C GLU A 40 -2.04 1.85 -7.94
N HIS A 41 -2.01 2.67 -8.98
CA HIS A 41 -2.56 4.03 -8.91
C HIS A 41 -4.05 4.04 -8.54
N GLU A 42 -4.85 3.15 -9.14
CA GLU A 42 -6.28 3.07 -8.82
C GLU A 42 -6.52 2.57 -7.39
N LEU A 43 -5.71 1.63 -6.89
CA LEU A 43 -5.75 1.20 -5.48
C LEU A 43 -5.53 2.37 -4.52
N TRP A 44 -4.51 3.20 -4.77
CA TRP A 44 -4.26 4.40 -3.97
C TRP A 44 -5.41 5.41 -4.05
N SER A 45 -6.00 5.57 -5.23
CA SER A 45 -7.17 6.43 -5.44
C SER A 45 -8.39 5.94 -4.63
N LEU A 46 -8.64 4.63 -4.62
CA LEU A 46 -9.73 4.02 -3.86
C LEU A 46 -9.54 4.13 -2.34
N LEU A 47 -8.31 4.06 -1.85
CA LEU A 47 -7.99 4.34 -0.44
C LEU A 47 -8.31 5.81 -0.10
N GLY A 48 -7.85 6.76 -0.92
CA GLY A 48 -8.13 8.19 -0.71
C GLY A 48 -9.64 8.51 -0.76
N LEU A 49 -10.40 7.76 -1.55
CA LEU A 49 -11.86 7.89 -1.67
C LEU A 49 -12.63 7.07 -0.63
N ARG A 50 -11.97 6.44 0.36
CA ARG A 50 -12.62 5.58 1.37
C ARG A 50 -13.51 4.51 0.73
N ARG A 51 -13.01 3.85 -0.30
CA ARG A 51 -13.63 2.67 -0.94
C ARG A 51 -12.93 1.37 -0.57
N LEU A 52 -11.68 1.47 -0.14
CA LEU A 52 -10.90 0.39 0.46
C LEU A 52 -10.40 0.80 1.84
N THR A 53 -10.11 -0.19 2.68
CA THR A 53 -9.41 0.02 3.95
C THR A 53 -8.19 -0.91 4.04
N PRO A 54 -7.01 -0.39 4.44
CA PRO A 54 -5.87 -1.23 4.80
C PRO A 54 -6.24 -2.06 6.01
N SER A 55 -6.18 -3.39 5.92
CA SER A 55 -6.57 -4.29 7.02
C SER A 55 -5.39 -4.92 7.73
N GLY A 56 -4.19 -4.78 7.18
CA GLY A 56 -2.96 -5.32 7.75
C GLY A 56 -1.86 -5.49 6.71
N PHE A 57 -0.88 -6.33 7.04
CA PHE A 57 0.24 -6.65 6.16
C PHE A 57 0.55 -8.15 6.20
N VAL A 58 1.03 -8.68 5.09
CA VAL A 58 1.60 -10.02 5.00
C VAL A 58 3.11 -9.94 4.76
N CYS A 59 3.87 -10.76 5.48
CA CYS A 59 5.29 -10.96 5.22
C CYS A 59 5.48 -12.15 4.28
N ARG A 60 6.04 -11.92 3.10
CA ARG A 60 6.41 -12.97 2.13
C ARG A 60 7.92 -13.13 2.09
N LYS A 61 8.37 -14.38 1.98
CA LYS A 61 9.78 -14.68 1.67
C LYS A 61 9.90 -14.88 0.17
N VAL A 62 10.63 -14.02 -0.51
CA VAL A 62 10.85 -14.11 -1.95
C VAL A 62 12.30 -14.46 -2.24
N ARG A 63 12.52 -15.18 -3.34
CA ARG A 63 13.86 -15.47 -3.86
C ARG A 63 14.16 -14.43 -4.91
N ARG A 64 15.23 -13.66 -4.71
CA ARG A 64 15.70 -12.64 -5.64
C ARG A 64 17.16 -12.94 -5.97
N ARG A 65 17.61 -12.50 -7.16
CA ARG A 65 19.03 -12.46 -7.47
C ARG A 65 19.62 -11.14 -6.99
N ASP A 66 20.72 -11.21 -6.26
CA ASP A 66 21.50 -10.03 -5.93
C ASP A 66 22.23 -9.49 -7.19
N PRO A 67 22.91 -8.34 -7.12
CA PRO A 67 23.66 -7.80 -8.26
C PRO A 67 24.77 -8.71 -8.80
N MET A 68 25.22 -9.69 -8.01
CA MET A 68 26.23 -10.68 -8.37
C MET A 68 25.62 -11.95 -8.98
N GLY A 69 24.28 -12.05 -9.03
CA GLY A 69 23.53 -13.16 -9.60
C GLY A 69 23.20 -14.28 -8.62
N GLU A 70 23.60 -14.17 -7.35
CA GLU A 70 23.37 -15.17 -6.32
C GLU A 70 21.93 -15.09 -5.78
N VAL A 71 21.35 -16.25 -5.47
CA VAL A 71 19.97 -16.32 -4.99
C VAL A 71 19.90 -16.02 -3.50
N GLU A 72 19.43 -14.82 -3.17
CA GLU A 72 19.12 -14.41 -1.80
C GLU A 72 17.65 -14.67 -1.44
N ARG A 73 17.38 -14.91 -0.15
CA ARG A 73 16.03 -14.98 0.42
C ARG A 73 15.76 -13.70 1.18
N VAL A 74 14.91 -12.84 0.63
CA VAL A 74 14.53 -11.56 1.25
C VAL A 74 13.09 -11.61 1.75
N ARG A 75 12.77 -10.78 2.74
CA ARG A 75 11.41 -10.60 3.25
C ARG A 75 10.81 -9.35 2.64
N THR A 76 9.62 -9.48 2.08
CA THR A 76 8.83 -8.37 1.54
C THR A 76 7.52 -8.29 2.31
N TYR A 77 7.13 -7.08 2.70
CA TYR A 77 5.86 -6.82 3.35
C TYR A 77 4.89 -6.21 2.34
N GLU A 78 3.65 -6.66 2.36
CA GLU A 78 2.63 -6.27 1.39
C GLU A 78 1.33 -5.96 2.13
N MET A 79 0.67 -4.87 1.75
CA MET A 79 -0.58 -4.43 2.37
C MET A 79 -1.75 -5.34 1.98
N LEU A 80 -2.66 -5.55 2.93
CA LEU A 80 -3.94 -6.23 2.73
C LEU A 80 -5.07 -5.21 2.61
N PHE A 81 -5.96 -5.44 1.65
CA PHE A 81 -7.12 -4.59 1.39
C PHE A 81 -8.43 -5.31 1.64
N LEU A 82 -9.34 -4.63 2.33
CA LEU A 82 -10.75 -4.99 2.45
C LEU A 82 -11.61 -3.90 1.80
N PRO A 83 -12.88 -4.20 1.48
CA PRO A 83 -13.86 -3.15 1.25
C PRO A 83 -13.87 -2.18 2.42
N TRP A 84 -14.22 -0.92 2.14
CA TRP A 84 -14.22 0.11 3.17
C TRP A 84 -15.03 -0.31 4.40
N SER A 85 -14.44 -0.09 5.58
CA SER A 85 -15.05 -0.39 6.87
C SER A 85 -14.87 0.79 7.82
N ASP A 86 -15.98 1.35 8.30
CA ASP A 86 -16.01 2.42 9.29
C ASP A 86 -15.19 2.08 10.56
N ALA A 87 -15.26 0.81 11.00
CA ALA A 87 -14.51 0.33 12.16
C ALA A 87 -12.97 0.45 12.00
N LEU A 88 -12.49 0.54 10.76
CA LEU A 88 -11.08 0.59 10.40
C LEU A 88 -10.71 1.93 9.72
N ASP A 89 -11.65 2.85 9.50
CA ASP A 89 -11.43 4.09 8.72
C ASP A 89 -10.36 5.00 9.34
N ARG A 90 -10.30 5.04 10.68
CA ARG A 90 -9.29 5.83 11.41
C ARG A 90 -7.85 5.45 11.09
N GLN A 91 -7.60 4.26 10.52
CA GLN A 91 -6.26 3.87 10.06
C GLN A 91 -5.74 4.74 8.91
N LEU A 92 -6.64 5.43 8.20
CA LEU A 92 -6.30 6.37 7.13
C LEU A 92 -6.04 7.79 7.64
N GLU A 93 -6.30 8.06 8.93
CA GLU A 93 -6.04 9.36 9.56
C GLU A 93 -4.59 9.42 10.04
N LEU A 94 -3.68 9.87 9.17
CA LEU A 94 -2.29 10.11 9.55
C LEU A 94 -2.18 11.53 10.14
N ALA A 95 -2.20 11.65 11.46
CA ALA A 95 -1.75 12.86 12.13
C ALA A 95 -0.22 12.84 12.22
N LEU A 96 0.45 13.50 11.28
CA LEU A 96 1.88 13.76 11.41
C LEU A 96 2.07 14.80 12.53
N PRO A 97 2.95 14.58 13.52
CA PRO A 97 3.30 15.64 14.45
C PRO A 97 3.88 16.80 13.64
N GLU A 98 3.43 18.02 13.91
CA GLU A 98 4.11 19.23 13.44
C GLU A 98 5.57 19.09 13.88
N GLY A 99 6.49 19.09 12.91
CA GLY A 99 7.92 18.97 13.21
C GLY A 99 8.34 20.05 14.21
N PRO A 100 9.39 19.83 15.00
CA PRO A 100 9.92 20.89 15.84
C PRO A 100 10.18 22.12 14.95
N GLU A 101 9.59 23.26 15.29
CA GLU A 101 9.96 24.54 14.69
C GLU A 101 11.48 24.61 14.77
N ASP A 102 12.15 24.84 13.63
CA ASP A 102 13.59 25.00 13.56
C ASP A 102 13.98 26.10 14.56
N SER A 103 14.38 25.69 15.77
CA SER A 103 14.93 26.59 16.76
C SER A 103 16.29 26.99 16.22
N GLU A 104 16.35 28.19 15.64
CA GLU A 104 17.58 28.85 15.21
C GLU A 104 18.64 28.68 16.32
N GLU A 105 19.61 27.79 16.10
CA GLU A 105 20.79 27.74 16.94
C GLU A 105 21.50 29.09 16.80
N PRO A 106 21.78 29.81 17.91
CA PRO A 106 22.49 31.07 17.80
C PRO A 106 23.89 30.78 17.25
N GLU A 107 24.26 31.47 16.17
CA GLU A 107 25.63 31.47 15.66
C GLU A 107 26.57 31.91 16.79
N ASP A 108 27.33 30.96 17.33
CA ASP A 108 28.49 31.24 18.17
C ASP A 108 29.45 32.13 17.36
N SER A 109 29.38 33.44 17.61
CA SER A 109 30.38 34.40 17.17
C SER A 109 31.66 34.13 17.96
N ASP A 110 32.60 33.42 17.33
CA ASP A 110 33.94 33.26 17.88
C ASP A 110 34.71 34.61 17.89
N PRO A 111 35.55 34.85 18.92
CA PRO A 111 36.14 36.15 19.27
C PRO A 111 37.33 36.62 18.42
#